data_AF-A0A5I0F179-F1
#
_entry.id   AF-A0A5I0F179-F1
#
_cell.length_a   1.000
_cell.length_b   1.000
_cell.length_c   1.000
_cell.angle_alpha   90.00
_cell.angle_beta   90.00
_cell.angle_gamma   90.00
#
_symmetry.space_group_name_H-M   'P 1'
#
loop_
_entity.id
_entity.type
_entity.pdbx_description
1 polymer ?
#
loop_
_entity_poly.entity_id
_entity_poly.type
_entity_poly.pdbx_seq_one_letter_code
_entity_poly.pdbx_strand_id
1 'polypeptide(L)'
;MIKFQDFRKRYSEVLKVEDEEKKSFQKVAGMIVRHFESSLDLEYSQYPVTFSGNPAENNILLSYVFIVTEKGGRHVELKALRPDKKGALSFYVCLTVDKSTMSYPKRTLYARLSLRCNGDGFTVTVGEEALETDLSKYPTEAELAAISEATKHVMLIELGSDAPKRKY
;
A
#
# COMPACT_ATOMS: atom_id res chain seq x y z
N MET A 1 21.56 38.75 18.77
CA MET A 1 22.60 37.87 18.20
C MET A 1 22.07 36.45 18.22
N ILE A 2 21.93 35.80 17.07
CA ILE A 2 21.45 34.41 16.97
C ILE A 2 22.61 33.47 17.35
N LYS A 3 22.34 32.47 18.20
CA LYS A 3 23.33 31.50 18.69
C LYS A 3 23.15 30.15 17.97
N PHE A 4 24.20 29.34 17.92
CA PHE A 4 24.14 27.97 17.39
C PHE A 4 23.06 27.10 18.05
N GLN A 5 22.75 27.37 19.32
CA GLN A 5 21.71 26.67 20.06
C GLN A 5 20.29 26.97 19.53
N ASP A 6 20.07 28.15 18.95
CA ASP A 6 18.81 28.51 18.30
C ASP A 6 18.59 27.66 17.03
N PHE A 7 19.65 27.41 16.25
CA PHE A 7 19.62 26.50 15.11
C PHE A 7 19.34 25.05 15.51
N ARG A 8 19.97 24.55 16.59
CA ARG A 8 19.71 23.18 17.12
C ARG A 8 18.27 23.01 17.58
N LYS A 9 17.71 24.02 18.25
CA LYS A 9 16.31 24.01 18.69
C LYS A 9 15.39 23.97 17.49
N ARG A 10 15.62 24.83 16.49
CA ARG A 10 14.80 24.87 15.27
C ARG A 10 14.89 23.58 14.46
N TYR A 11 16.08 23.00 14.33
CA TYR A 11 16.25 21.72 13.65
C TYR A 11 15.53 20.57 14.37
N SER A 12 15.58 20.54 15.70
CA SER A 12 14.83 19.57 16.50
C SER A 12 13.31 19.70 16.30
N GLU A 13 12.80 20.91 16.13
CA GLU A 13 11.38 21.14 15.81
C GLU A 13 11.03 20.59 14.41
N VAL A 14 11.88 20.82 13.41
CA VAL A 14 11.70 20.27 12.05
C VAL A 14 11.64 18.74 12.08
N LEU A 15 12.59 18.09 12.75
CA LEU A 15 12.62 16.63 12.86
C LEU A 15 11.37 16.03 13.51
N LYS A 16 10.78 16.74 14.49
CA LYS A 16 9.54 16.29 15.13
C LYS A 16 8.37 16.35 14.16
N VAL A 17 8.23 17.46 13.42
CA VAL A 17 7.17 17.63 12.41
C VAL A 17 7.30 16.57 11.32
N GLU A 18 8.51 16.29 10.84
CA GLU A 18 8.75 15.24 9.84
C GLU A 18 8.37 13.84 10.35
N ASP A 19 8.68 13.51 11.61
CA ASP A 19 8.31 12.20 12.17
C ASP A 19 6.79 12.08 12.41
N GLU A 20 6.13 13.16 12.81
CA GLU A 20 4.67 13.22 12.94
C GLU A 20 3.97 13.05 11.59
N GLU A 21 4.44 13.77 10.56
CA GLU A 21 3.92 13.67 9.20
C GLU A 21 4.10 12.25 8.66
N LYS A 22 5.30 11.70 8.78
CA LYS A 22 5.61 10.32 8.41
C LYS A 22 4.68 9.31 9.10
N LYS A 23 4.46 9.45 10.42
CA LYS A 23 3.53 8.59 11.16
C LYS A 23 2.11 8.72 10.65
N SER A 24 1.68 9.93 10.27
CA SER A 24 0.35 10.17 9.70
C SER A 24 0.19 9.44 8.36
N PHE A 25 1.15 9.57 7.45
CA PHE A 25 1.15 8.83 6.19
C PHE A 25 1.10 7.31 6.38
N GLN A 26 1.93 6.78 7.29
CA GLN A 26 1.96 5.34 7.59
C GLN A 26 0.65 4.84 8.17
N LYS A 27 -0.01 5.63 9.01
CA LYS A 27 -1.30 5.31 9.58
C LYS A 27 -2.38 5.22 8.50
N VAL A 28 -2.45 6.23 7.63
CA VAL A 28 -3.44 6.26 6.54
C VAL A 28 -3.21 5.14 5.54
N ALA A 29 -1.96 4.91 5.11
CA ALA A 29 -1.62 3.77 4.25
C ALA A 29 -2.03 2.43 4.90
N GLY A 30 -1.79 2.27 6.21
CA GLY A 30 -2.21 1.09 6.95
C GLY A 30 -3.73 0.92 7.01
N MET A 31 -4.49 2.01 7.14
CA MET A 31 -5.97 1.97 7.11
C MET A 31 -6.49 1.55 5.74
N ILE A 32 -5.94 2.10 4.66
CA ILE A 32 -6.29 1.73 3.28
C ILE A 32 -6.05 0.24 3.04
N VAL A 33 -4.87 -0.26 3.40
CA VAL A 33 -4.51 -1.67 3.12
C VAL A 33 -5.35 -2.64 3.93
N ARG A 34 -5.61 -2.34 5.22
CA ARG A 34 -6.49 -3.17 6.05
C ARG A 34 -7.92 -3.18 5.56
N HIS A 35 -8.43 -2.03 5.13
CA HIS A 35 -9.78 -1.94 4.59
C HIS A 35 -9.88 -2.72 3.27
N PHE A 36 -8.90 -2.57 2.38
CA PHE A 36 -8.84 -3.33 1.13
C PHE A 36 -8.83 -4.84 1.40
N GLU A 37 -7.96 -5.33 2.29
CA GLU A 37 -7.92 -6.74 2.70
C GLU A 37 -9.29 -7.23 3.23
N SER A 38 -9.92 -6.44 4.10
CA SER A 38 -11.23 -6.77 4.67
C SER A 38 -12.35 -6.77 3.63
N SER A 39 -12.22 -5.93 2.59
CA SER A 39 -13.22 -5.79 1.52
C SER A 39 -13.19 -6.92 0.48
N LEU A 40 -12.20 -7.83 0.56
CA LEU A 40 -12.04 -8.96 -0.36
C LEU A 40 -12.76 -10.22 0.09
N ASP A 41 -13.31 -10.24 1.32
CA ASP A 41 -14.00 -11.40 1.91
C ASP A 41 -13.16 -12.70 1.80
N LEU A 42 -11.88 -12.60 2.15
CA LEU A 42 -10.94 -13.72 2.08
C LEU A 42 -11.30 -14.78 3.14
N GLU A 43 -11.38 -16.04 2.73
CA GLU A 43 -11.57 -17.17 3.67
C GLU A 43 -10.44 -17.24 4.72
N TYR A 44 -9.22 -16.85 4.32
CA TYR A 44 -8.04 -16.74 5.19
C TYR A 44 -7.21 -15.51 4.79
N SER A 45 -6.66 -14.78 5.75
CA SER A 45 -5.75 -13.64 5.49
C SER A 45 -4.36 -14.06 4.99
N GLN A 46 -4.04 -15.35 5.12
CA GLN A 46 -2.77 -15.97 4.73
C GLN A 46 -3.06 -17.22 3.94
N TYR A 47 -2.24 -17.52 2.93
CA TYR A 47 -2.36 -18.79 2.23
C TYR A 47 -1.52 -19.88 2.91
N PRO A 48 -2.00 -21.13 2.91
CA PRO A 48 -1.20 -22.26 3.37
C PRO A 48 0.06 -22.38 2.50
N VAL A 49 1.22 -22.33 3.13
CA VAL A 49 2.51 -22.57 2.47
C VAL A 49 2.63 -24.08 2.28
N THR A 50 2.02 -24.63 1.23
CA THR A 50 2.25 -26.02 0.85
C THR A 50 3.55 -26.14 0.08
N PHE A 51 4.72 -26.07 0.72
CA PHE A 51 5.91 -26.69 0.13
C PHE A 51 6.90 -27.21 1.18
N SER A 52 7.34 -28.44 0.91
CA SER A 52 8.52 -29.11 1.44
C SER A 52 9.73 -28.17 1.44
N GLY A 53 10.01 -27.53 2.57
CA GLY A 53 11.13 -26.61 2.73
C GLY A 53 11.20 -26.12 4.17
N ASN A 54 12.42 -25.93 4.67
CA ASN A 54 12.70 -25.72 6.08
C ASN A 54 11.99 -24.46 6.62
N PRO A 55 11.06 -24.58 7.60
CA PRO A 55 10.28 -23.45 8.13
C PRO A 55 11.14 -22.32 8.73
N ALA A 56 12.37 -22.64 9.14
CA ALA A 56 13.31 -21.71 9.75
C ALA A 56 13.86 -20.64 8.79
N GLU A 57 13.81 -20.86 7.47
CA GLU A 57 14.26 -19.89 6.45
C GLU A 57 13.10 -19.01 5.93
N ASN A 58 11.85 -19.40 6.19
CA ASN A 58 10.65 -18.77 5.65
C ASN A 58 9.75 -18.18 6.75
N ASN A 59 10.33 -17.36 7.63
CA ASN A 59 9.61 -16.56 8.65
C ASN A 59 8.77 -15.41 8.05
N ILE A 60 8.36 -15.50 6.80
CA ILE A 60 7.46 -14.55 6.16
C ILE A 60 6.08 -15.21 6.16
N LEU A 61 5.19 -14.75 7.04
CA LEU A 61 3.75 -14.98 6.88
C LEU A 61 3.36 -14.36 5.53
N LEU A 62 3.13 -15.19 4.52
CA LEU A 62 2.77 -14.75 3.19
C LEU A 62 1.27 -14.40 3.20
N SER A 63 0.97 -13.13 3.45
CA SER A 63 -0.39 -12.60 3.32
C SER A 63 -0.78 -12.49 1.85
N TYR A 64 -2.07 -12.67 1.56
CA TYR A 64 -2.63 -12.38 0.24
C TYR A 64 -2.48 -10.90 -0.11
N VAL A 65 -2.56 -10.01 0.89
CA VAL A 65 -2.47 -8.57 0.72
C VAL A 65 -1.19 -8.05 1.36
N PHE A 66 -0.41 -7.29 0.61
CA PHE A 66 0.82 -6.69 1.15
C PHE A 66 1.21 -5.41 0.43
N ILE A 67 2.26 -4.75 0.94
CA ILE A 67 2.76 -3.49 0.40
C ILE A 67 4.20 -3.63 -0.08
N VAL A 68 4.51 -3.00 -1.21
CA VAL A 68 5.87 -2.80 -1.72
C VAL A 68 6.06 -1.36 -2.19
N THR A 69 7.30 -0.90 -2.29
CA THR A 69 7.63 0.44 -2.79
C THR A 69 7.98 0.47 -4.28
N GLU A 70 8.39 -0.68 -4.86
CA GLU A 70 8.73 -0.85 -6.27
C GLU A 70 8.04 -2.10 -6.84
N LYS A 71 7.64 -2.06 -8.12
CA LYS A 71 7.00 -3.21 -8.79
C LYS A 71 8.00 -4.38 -8.86
N GLY A 72 7.61 -5.54 -8.35
CA GLY A 72 8.49 -6.73 -8.25
C GLY A 72 9.50 -6.70 -7.09
N GLY A 73 9.42 -5.71 -6.20
CA GLY A 73 10.27 -5.59 -5.02
C GLY A 73 9.92 -6.55 -3.87
N ARG A 74 10.78 -6.60 -2.85
CA ARG A 74 10.53 -7.36 -1.61
C ARG A 74 9.42 -6.70 -0.79
N HIS A 75 8.66 -7.51 -0.04
CA HIS A 75 7.69 -7.04 0.96
C HIS A 75 8.31 -5.96 1.85
N VAL A 76 7.59 -4.85 2.06
CA VAL A 76 8.03 -3.75 2.91
C VAL A 76 7.04 -3.59 4.06
N GLU A 77 7.55 -3.55 5.29
CA GLU A 77 6.72 -3.23 6.45
C GLU A 77 6.22 -1.78 6.37
N LEU A 78 4.97 -1.52 6.78
CA LEU A 78 4.37 -0.17 6.81
C LEU A 78 5.29 0.90 7.45
N LYS A 79 6.01 0.54 8.51
CA LYS A 79 6.92 1.44 9.25
C LYS A 79 8.14 1.91 8.43
N ALA A 80 8.48 1.20 7.36
CA ALA A 80 9.58 1.52 6.46
C ALA A 80 9.15 2.48 5.34
N LEU A 81 7.85 2.69 5.12
CA LEU A 81 7.35 3.68 4.15
C LEU A 81 7.78 5.10 4.54
N ARG A 82 8.21 5.88 3.54
CA ARG A 82 8.67 7.25 3.67
C ARG A 82 8.12 8.09 2.50
N PRO A 83 7.57 9.29 2.77
CA PRO A 83 7.31 10.26 1.72
C PRO A 83 8.60 10.61 0.96
N ASP A 84 8.47 10.95 -0.31
CA ASP A 84 9.57 11.42 -1.13
C ASP A 84 9.91 12.89 -0.84
N LYS A 85 10.89 13.43 -1.56
CA LYS A 85 11.31 14.85 -1.44
C LYS A 85 10.22 15.86 -1.81
N LYS A 86 9.14 15.42 -2.46
CA LYS A 86 7.99 16.24 -2.84
C LYS A 86 6.85 16.12 -1.82
N GLY A 87 7.03 15.36 -0.74
CA GLY A 87 6.01 15.13 0.29
C GLY A 87 4.93 14.14 -0.15
N ALA A 88 5.19 13.31 -1.16
CA ALA A 88 4.27 12.27 -1.62
C ALA A 88 4.75 10.89 -1.16
N LEU A 89 3.86 10.10 -0.55
CA LEU A 89 4.12 8.70 -0.26
C LEU A 89 3.53 7.84 -1.38
N SER A 90 4.38 7.22 -2.18
CA SER A 90 3.97 6.26 -3.22
C SER A 90 4.29 4.83 -2.78
N PHE A 91 3.34 3.91 -2.99
CA PHE A 91 3.51 2.49 -2.70
C PHE A 91 2.59 1.67 -3.61
N TYR A 92 2.75 0.35 -3.60
CA TYR A 92 1.83 -0.57 -4.24
C TYR A 92 1.08 -1.37 -3.19
N VAL A 93 -0.24 -1.47 -3.35
CA VAL A 93 -1.02 -2.53 -2.73
C VAL A 93 -0.95 -3.74 -3.66
N CYS A 94 -0.53 -4.87 -3.11
CA CYS A 94 -0.39 -6.12 -3.82
C CYS A 94 -1.48 -7.10 -3.39
N LEU A 95 -2.03 -7.83 -4.36
CA LEU A 95 -2.90 -8.97 -4.11
C LEU A 95 -2.35 -10.18 -4.84
N THR A 96 -1.97 -11.22 -4.11
CA THR A 96 -1.66 -12.52 -4.71
C THR A 96 -2.95 -13.29 -4.90
N VAL A 97 -3.18 -13.79 -6.11
CA VAL A 97 -4.32 -14.65 -6.46
C VAL A 97 -3.84 -16.02 -6.93
N ASP A 98 -4.62 -17.04 -6.58
CA ASP A 98 -4.32 -18.44 -6.80
C ASP A 98 -5.49 -19.05 -7.58
N LYS A 99 -5.22 -19.87 -8.60
CA LYS A 99 -6.31 -20.58 -9.33
C LYS A 99 -6.98 -21.66 -8.47
N SER A 100 -6.25 -22.18 -7.48
CA SER A 100 -6.72 -23.09 -6.45
C SER A 100 -5.81 -22.93 -5.23
N THR A 101 -6.33 -23.18 -4.02
CA THR A 101 -5.56 -23.16 -2.76
C THR A 101 -4.35 -24.11 -2.76
N MET A 102 -4.23 -24.97 -3.78
CA MET A 102 -3.23 -26.03 -3.90
C MET A 102 -2.39 -25.98 -5.19
N SER A 103 -2.60 -25.04 -6.12
CA SER A 103 -1.95 -25.09 -7.44
C SER A 103 -1.21 -23.82 -7.86
N TYR A 104 0.02 -24.01 -8.33
CA TYR A 104 0.82 -23.03 -9.08
C TYR A 104 0.30 -22.90 -10.53
N PRO A 105 0.43 -21.73 -11.19
CA PRO A 105 1.09 -20.52 -10.72
C PRO A 105 0.19 -19.57 -9.92
N LYS A 106 0.76 -19.00 -8.85
CA LYS A 106 0.21 -17.82 -8.18
C LYS A 106 0.53 -16.59 -9.01
N ARG A 107 -0.39 -15.64 -9.08
CA ARG A 107 -0.19 -14.36 -9.77
C ARG A 107 -0.34 -13.22 -8.78
N THR A 108 0.65 -12.34 -8.71
CA THR A 108 0.55 -11.12 -7.91
C THR A 108 0.11 -9.95 -8.80
N LEU A 109 -0.94 -9.27 -8.37
CA LEU A 109 -1.48 -8.06 -8.97
C LEU A 109 -1.00 -6.85 -8.19
N TYR A 110 -0.83 -5.73 -8.88
CA TYR A 110 -0.22 -4.53 -8.32
C TYR A 110 -1.07 -3.31 -8.65
N ALA A 111 -1.57 -2.63 -7.61
CA ALA A 111 -2.18 -1.32 -7.75
C ALA A 111 -1.28 -0.27 -7.10
N ARG A 112 -0.82 0.71 -7.88
CA ARG A 112 -0.05 1.83 -7.37
C ARG A 112 -0.98 2.79 -6.62
N LEU A 113 -0.61 3.19 -5.42
CA LEU A 113 -1.26 4.26 -4.67
C LEU A 113 -0.25 5.38 -4.40
N SER A 114 -0.73 6.61 -4.44
CA SER A 114 0.02 7.79 -4.00
C SER A 114 -0.80 8.57 -2.99
N LEU A 115 -0.18 8.96 -1.89
CA LEU A 115 -0.75 9.83 -0.86
C LEU A 115 0.01 11.15 -0.87
N ARG A 116 -0.71 12.26 -0.86
CA ARG A 116 -0.15 13.60 -0.69
C ARG A 116 -0.93 14.36 0.37
N CYS A 117 -0.22 14.92 1.36
CA CYS A 117 -0.86 15.74 2.39
C CYS A 117 -1.39 17.04 1.75
N ASN A 118 -2.64 17.40 2.03
CA ASN A 118 -3.31 18.60 1.47
C ASN A 118 -3.88 19.53 2.56
N GLY A 119 -3.23 19.58 3.73
CA GLY A 119 -3.66 20.37 4.87
C GLY A 119 -4.25 19.46 5.95
N ASP A 120 -5.58 19.39 6.02
CA ASP A 120 -6.30 18.62 7.05
C ASP A 120 -6.57 17.16 6.65
N GLY A 121 -6.07 16.72 5.50
CA GLY A 121 -6.24 15.36 4.98
C GLY A 121 -5.16 14.95 3.98
N PHE A 122 -5.54 14.07 3.08
CA PHE A 122 -4.70 13.50 2.04
C PHE A 122 -5.44 13.49 0.72
N THR A 123 -4.78 13.84 -0.37
CA THR A 123 -5.22 13.44 -1.70
C THR A 123 -4.64 12.05 -1.99
N VAL A 124 -5.48 11.13 -2.45
CA VAL A 124 -5.13 9.76 -2.80
C VAL A 124 -5.35 9.56 -4.29
N THR A 125 -4.32 9.09 -4.97
CA THR A 125 -4.39 8.67 -6.37
C THR A 125 -4.22 7.16 -6.44
N VAL A 126 -5.11 6.46 -7.15
CA VAL A 126 -5.08 5.01 -7.37
C VAL A 126 -4.79 4.72 -8.84
N GLY A 127 -3.82 3.86 -9.12
CA GLY A 127 -3.33 3.55 -10.46
C GLY A 127 -2.63 4.73 -11.15
N GLU A 128 -2.54 4.69 -12.47
CA GLU A 128 -2.21 5.84 -13.32
C GLU A 128 -3.45 6.72 -13.47
N GLU A 129 -3.93 7.30 -12.37
CA GLU A 129 -5.10 8.21 -12.31
C GLU A 129 -6.47 7.54 -12.53
N ALA A 130 -6.62 6.25 -12.20
CA ALA A 130 -7.92 5.58 -12.25
C ALA A 130 -8.94 6.19 -11.27
N LEU A 131 -8.45 6.72 -10.14
CA LEU A 131 -9.21 7.53 -9.20
C LEU A 131 -8.27 8.54 -8.55
N GLU A 132 -8.71 9.78 -8.45
CA GLU A 132 -8.13 10.79 -7.56
C GLU A 132 -9.24 11.30 -6.64
N THR A 133 -9.03 11.17 -5.33
CA THR A 133 -10.00 11.61 -4.32
C THR A 133 -9.31 12.16 -3.10
N ASP A 134 -9.97 13.08 -2.43
CA ASP A 134 -9.55 13.50 -1.10
C ASP A 134 -9.99 12.48 -0.05
N LEU A 135 -9.19 12.39 1.00
CA LEU A 135 -9.31 11.46 2.10
C LEU A 135 -9.02 12.23 3.39
N SER A 136 -9.96 12.20 4.32
CA SER A 136 -9.78 12.87 5.61
C SER A 136 -8.58 12.28 6.40
N LYS A 137 -8.03 13.06 7.35
CA LYS A 137 -6.97 12.58 8.26
C LYS A 137 -7.41 11.37 9.12
N TYR A 138 -8.71 11.21 9.30
CA TYR A 138 -9.33 10.06 9.95
C TYR A 138 -10.38 9.47 8.99
N PRO A 139 -9.92 8.71 7.99
CA PRO A 139 -10.79 8.20 6.93
C PRO A 139 -12.02 7.48 7.46
N THR A 140 -13.18 7.84 6.93
CA THR A 140 -14.42 7.10 7.09
C THR A 140 -14.40 5.81 6.27
N GLU A 141 -15.28 4.87 6.62
CA GLU A 141 -15.43 3.62 5.87
C GLU A 141 -15.81 3.86 4.41
N ALA A 142 -16.68 4.84 4.13
CA ALA A 142 -17.08 5.18 2.77
C ALA A 142 -15.90 5.69 1.91
N GLU A 143 -15.04 6.55 2.48
CA GLU A 143 -13.84 7.02 1.78
C GLU A 143 -12.86 5.86 1.48
N LEU A 144 -12.66 4.96 2.44
CA LEU A 144 -11.80 3.79 2.27
C LEU A 144 -12.39 2.77 1.28
N ALA A 145 -13.71 2.63 1.24
CA ALA A 145 -14.43 1.77 0.30
C ALA A 145 -14.23 2.24 -1.15
N ALA A 146 -14.35 3.54 -1.42
CA ALA A 146 -14.09 4.08 -2.75
C ALA A 146 -12.67 3.76 -3.26
N ILE A 147 -11.66 3.92 -2.39
CA ILE A 147 -10.26 3.57 -2.71
C ILE A 147 -10.12 2.06 -2.94
N SER A 148 -10.77 1.24 -2.13
CA SER A 148 -10.70 -0.22 -2.24
C SER A 148 -11.32 -0.70 -3.55
N GLU A 149 -12.48 -0.18 -3.93
CA GLU A 149 -13.14 -0.51 -5.21
C GLU A 149 -12.31 -0.07 -6.42
N ALA A 150 -11.74 1.14 -6.39
CA ALA A 150 -10.82 1.59 -7.44
C ALA A 150 -9.58 0.68 -7.53
N THR A 151 -9.03 0.25 -6.39
CA THR A 151 -7.89 -0.66 -6.32
C THR A 151 -8.24 -2.02 -6.95
N LYS A 152 -9.40 -2.59 -6.62
CA LYS A 152 -9.91 -3.83 -7.24
C LYS A 152 -10.05 -3.67 -8.75
N HIS A 153 -10.62 -2.55 -9.21
CA HIS A 153 -10.83 -2.29 -10.63
C HIS A 153 -9.50 -2.22 -11.41
N VAL A 154 -8.48 -1.55 -10.87
CA VAL A 154 -7.12 -1.51 -11.45
C VAL A 154 -6.54 -2.93 -11.57
N MET A 155 -6.65 -3.74 -10.52
CA MET A 155 -6.15 -5.12 -10.52
C MET A 155 -6.90 -6.03 -11.52
N LEU A 156 -8.21 -5.84 -11.68
CA LEU A 156 -9.00 -6.57 -12.68
C LEU A 156 -8.61 -6.19 -14.12
N ILE A 157 -8.28 -4.92 -14.38
CA ILE A 157 -7.76 -4.49 -15.69
C ILE A 157 -6.42 -5.17 -15.99
N GLU A 158 -5.49 -5.23 -15.01
CA GLU A 158 -4.20 -5.93 -15.16
C GLU A 158 -4.39 -7.43 -15.46
N LEU A 159 -5.38 -8.07 -14.82
CA LEU A 159 -5.76 -9.46 -15.15
C LEU A 159 -6.28 -9.59 -16.58
N GLY A 160 -7.15 -8.67 -17.02
CA GLY A 160 -7.79 -8.71 -18.34
C GLY A 160 -6.85 -8.41 -19.51
N SER A 161 -5.82 -7.58 -19.33
CA SER A 161 -4.82 -7.29 -20.37
C SER A 161 -3.97 -8.49 -20.78
N ASP A 162 -3.84 -9.47 -19.88
CA ASP A 162 -3.09 -10.72 -20.10
C ASP A 162 -3.95 -11.84 -20.68
N ALA A 163 -5.24 -11.60 -20.93
CA ALA A 163 -6.08 -12.57 -21.62
C ALA A 163 -5.60 -12.70 -23.08
N PRO A 164 -5.39 -13.93 -23.60
CA PRO A 164 -4.99 -14.10 -24.99
C PRO A 164 -6.07 -13.50 -25.90
N LYS A 165 -5.71 -12.47 -26.67
CA LYS A 165 -6.58 -11.88 -27.68
C LYS A 165 -6.94 -12.98 -28.68
N ARG A 166 -8.20 -13.46 -28.66
CA ARG A 166 -8.71 -14.36 -29.68
C ARG A 166 -8.60 -13.63 -31.02
N LYS A 167 -7.68 -14.07 -31.88
CA LYS A 167 -7.66 -13.68 -33.28
C LYS A 167 -8.88 -14.35 -33.93
N TYR A 168 -9.86 -13.55 -34.34
CA TYR A 168 -10.86 -13.96 -35.32
C TYR A 168 -10.30 -13.68 -36.72
#